data_AF-A0A965ENM6-F1
#
_entry.id   AF-A0A965ENM6-F1
#
_cell.length_a   1.000
_cell.length_b   1.000
_cell.length_c   1.000
_cell.angle_alpha   90.00
_cell.angle_beta   90.00
_cell.angle_gamma   90.00
#
_symmetry.space_group_name_H-M   'P 1'
#
loop_
_entity.id
_entity.type
_entity.pdbx_description
1 polymer ?
#
loop_
_entity_poly.entity_id
_entity_poly.type
_entity_poly.pdbx_seq_one_letter_code
_entity_poly.pdbx_strand_id
1 'polypeptide(L)'
;KTVLKFFSAENEKQCERNLYKYTSCGAWIEFKNWGIRLGSIVEGSDEGTDVFELKYDEDFSEETIQKAIDQIEEQADSIWKYANEIGEDGQTDEENGLDFPTL
;
A
#
# COMPACT_ATOMS: atom_id res chain seq x y z
N LYS A 1 15.31 6.39 11.77
CA LYS A 1 16.53 6.48 10.92
C LYS A 1 16.61 5.37 9.86
N THR A 2 16.08 4.17 10.12
CA THR A 2 15.99 3.08 9.12
C THR A 2 15.01 3.40 7.97
N VAL A 3 13.78 3.80 8.28
CA VAL A 3 12.77 4.16 7.25
C VAL A 3 13.22 5.27 6.30
N LEU A 4 13.79 6.35 6.85
CA LEU A 4 14.31 7.46 6.04
C LEU A 4 15.45 6.99 5.13
N LYS A 5 16.36 6.15 5.63
CA LYS A 5 17.43 5.55 4.83
C LYS A 5 16.89 4.66 3.72
N PHE A 6 15.92 3.80 4.04
CA PHE A 6 15.26 2.91 3.07
C PHE A 6 14.70 3.70 1.88
N PHE A 7 13.94 4.76 2.17
CA PHE A 7 13.35 5.63 1.15
C PHE A 7 14.29 6.72 0.61
N SER A 8 15.60 6.64 0.87
CA SER A 8 16.59 7.64 0.44
C SER A 8 16.18 9.08 0.75
N ALA A 9 15.65 9.31 1.96
CA ALA A 9 15.07 10.56 2.41
C ALA A 9 15.85 11.15 3.61
N GLU A 10 15.90 12.47 3.68
CA GLU A 10 16.53 13.20 4.80
C GLU A 10 15.52 13.53 5.91
N ASN A 11 14.21 13.53 5.59
CA ASN A 11 13.12 13.84 6.52
C ASN A 11 11.80 13.16 6.07
N GLU A 12 10.80 13.18 6.95
CA GLU A 12 9.50 12.52 6.75
C GLU A 12 8.76 13.01 5.50
N LYS A 13 8.75 14.32 5.24
CA LYS A 13 8.12 14.88 4.03
C LYS A 13 8.79 14.42 2.74
N GLN A 14 10.12 14.31 2.75
CA GLN A 14 10.84 13.75 1.62
C GLN A 14 10.59 12.25 1.49
N CYS A 15 10.36 11.54 2.60
CA CYS A 15 10.01 10.13 2.61
C CYS A 15 8.63 9.89 1.97
N GLU A 16 7.60 10.65 2.39
CA GLU A 16 6.26 10.64 1.77
C GLU A 16 6.35 10.86 0.26
N ARG A 17 7.17 11.82 -0.16
CA ARG A 17 7.43 12.06 -1.58
C ARG A 17 8.22 10.93 -2.21
N ASN A 18 9.25 10.37 -1.59
CA ASN A 18 10.05 9.35 -2.25
C ASN A 18 9.31 8.02 -2.37
N LEU A 19 8.27 7.77 -1.56
CA LEU A 19 7.46 6.55 -1.57
C LEU A 19 6.99 6.15 -2.98
N TYR A 20 6.54 7.11 -3.81
CA TYR A 20 6.10 6.82 -5.19
C TYR A 20 7.18 6.18 -6.08
N LYS A 21 8.47 6.27 -5.70
CA LYS A 21 9.56 5.63 -6.45
C LYS A 21 9.69 4.14 -6.13
N TYR A 22 9.11 3.71 -5.02
CA TYR A 22 9.19 2.35 -4.48
C TYR A 22 7.87 1.59 -4.63
N THR A 23 6.79 2.28 -5.04
CA THR A 23 5.47 1.70 -5.23
C THR A 23 4.89 2.16 -6.57
N SER A 24 4.15 1.28 -7.22
CA SER A 24 3.41 1.52 -8.46
C SER A 24 1.93 1.87 -8.23
N CYS A 25 1.50 1.90 -6.97
CA CYS A 25 0.14 2.24 -6.54
C CYS A 25 0.08 3.57 -5.75
N GLY A 26 -1.13 3.98 -5.36
CA GLY A 26 -1.41 5.16 -4.52
C GLY A 26 -1.00 5.00 -3.06
N ALA A 27 0.22 4.48 -2.81
CA ALA A 27 0.74 4.23 -1.48
C ALA A 27 0.94 5.52 -0.68
N TRP A 28 0.73 5.42 0.63
CA TRP A 28 0.95 6.49 1.59
C TRP A 28 1.70 5.97 2.82
N ILE A 29 2.37 6.89 3.51
CA ILE A 29 3.08 6.62 4.77
C ILE A 29 2.70 7.67 5.80
N GLU A 30 2.42 7.23 7.03
CA GLU A 30 2.17 8.10 8.17
C GLU A 30 3.19 7.82 9.29
N PHE A 31 3.89 8.85 9.76
CA PHE A 31 4.85 8.75 10.84
C PHE A 31 4.18 8.91 12.21
N LYS A 32 4.50 8.01 13.13
CA LYS A 32 4.03 8.03 14.52
C LYS A 32 5.21 8.03 15.48
N ASN A 33 4.96 8.43 16.73
CA ASN A 33 5.98 8.37 17.78
C ASN A 33 6.48 6.94 18.03
N TRP A 34 5.63 5.93 17.81
CA TRP A 34 5.93 4.52 18.04
C TRP A 34 6.43 3.79 16.77
N GLY A 35 6.34 4.38 15.58
CA GLY A 35 6.58 3.64 14.34
C GLY A 35 6.10 4.36 13.09
N ILE A 36 5.71 3.57 12.09
CA ILE A 36 5.05 4.05 10.87
C ILE A 36 3.80 3.24 10.57
N ARG A 37 2.90 3.84 9.77
CA ARG A 37 1.77 3.17 9.13
C ARG A 37 1.94 3.29 7.63
N LEU A 38 1.71 2.20 6.91
CA LEU A 38 1.79 2.11 5.46
C LEU A 38 0.47 1.56 4.93
N GLY A 39 -0.01 2.08 3.81
CA GLY A 39 -1.18 1.57 3.10
C GLY A 39 -1.24 2.19 1.72
N SER A 40 -2.32 1.92 0.98
CA SER A 40 -2.55 2.50 -0.34
C SER A 40 -4.01 2.85 -0.55
N ILE A 41 -4.23 3.96 -1.25
CA ILE A 41 -5.52 4.32 -1.82
C ILE A 41 -5.50 3.79 -3.25
N VAL A 42 -6.52 3.01 -3.63
CA VAL A 42 -6.61 2.42 -4.96
C VAL A 42 -7.48 3.30 -5.84
N GLU A 43 -6.91 3.79 -6.95
CA GLU A 43 -7.65 4.64 -7.88
C GLU A 43 -8.79 3.86 -8.54
N GLY A 44 -9.96 4.50 -8.62
CA GLY A 44 -11.15 3.88 -9.23
C GLY A 44 -11.82 2.82 -8.36
N SER A 45 -11.46 2.71 -7.08
CA SER A 45 -12.12 1.84 -6.11
C SER A 45 -12.50 2.63 -4.85
N ASP A 46 -13.59 2.21 -4.19
CA ASP A 46 -13.96 2.70 -2.86
C ASP A 46 -13.13 2.04 -1.74
N GLU A 47 -12.38 0.97 -2.06
CA GLU A 47 -11.53 0.23 -1.13
C GLU A 47 -10.06 0.66 -1.20
N GLY A 48 -9.40 0.62 -0.04
CA GLY A 48 -7.95 0.77 0.09
C GLY A 48 -7.31 -0.54 0.52
N THR A 49 -5.99 -0.62 0.48
CA THR A 49 -5.28 -1.78 1.05
C THR A 49 -5.41 -1.77 2.57
N ASP A 50 -5.05 -2.88 3.20
CA ASP A 50 -4.79 -2.92 4.63
C ASP A 50 -3.75 -1.88 5.03
N VAL A 51 -3.81 -1.51 6.31
CA VAL A 51 -2.82 -0.64 6.94
C VAL A 51 -1.83 -1.47 7.74
N PHE A 52 -0.57 -1.46 7.28
CA PHE A 52 0.54 -2.13 7.94
C PHE A 52 1.17 -1.21 8.98
N GLU A 53 1.11 -1.62 10.25
CA GLU A 53 1.72 -0.91 11.37
C GLU A 53 3.08 -1.52 11.71
N LEU A 54 4.16 -0.76 11.50
CA LEU A 54 5.51 -1.20 11.80
C LEU A 54 6.06 -0.40 12.99
N LYS A 55 6.16 -1.04 14.15
CA LYS A 55 6.60 -0.39 15.41
C LYS A 55 8.12 -0.44 15.58
N TYR A 56 8.71 0.67 16.01
CA TYR A 56 10.16 0.80 16.16
C TYR A 56 10.76 -0.08 17.27
N ASP A 57 9.97 -0.47 18.27
CA ASP A 57 10.38 -1.32 19.40
C ASP A 57 10.15 -2.82 19.16
N GLU A 58 9.63 -3.19 18.00
CA GLU A 58 9.44 -4.58 17.55
C GLU A 58 10.48 -4.92 16.46
N ASP A 59 10.13 -5.79 15.51
CA ASP A 59 11.03 -6.24 14.43
C ASP A 59 11.18 -5.21 13.29
N PHE A 60 11.57 -3.97 13.62
CA PHE A 60 11.65 -2.88 12.64
C PHE A 60 12.93 -2.95 11.79
N SER A 61 12.81 -3.43 10.57
CA SER A 61 13.93 -3.58 9.62
C SER A 61 13.58 -3.12 8.19
N GLU A 62 14.62 -2.98 7.35
CA GLU A 62 14.43 -2.73 5.91
C GLU A 62 13.64 -3.87 5.25
N GLU A 63 13.84 -5.12 5.70
CA GLU A 63 13.10 -6.30 5.23
C GLU A 63 11.61 -6.21 5.58
N THR A 64 11.25 -5.83 6.81
CA THR A 64 9.84 -5.66 7.19
C THR A 64 9.15 -4.51 6.44
N ILE A 65 9.90 -3.44 6.11
CA ILE A 65 9.37 -2.34 5.28
C ILE A 65 9.11 -2.85 3.86
N GLN A 66 10.07 -3.54 3.25
CA GLN A 66 9.89 -4.09 1.90
C GLN A 66 8.73 -5.08 1.85
N LYS A 67 8.63 -5.98 2.84
CA LYS A 67 7.52 -6.94 2.90
C LYS A 67 6.15 -6.26 3.00
N ALA A 68 6.04 -5.18 3.77
CA ALA A 68 4.80 -4.40 3.83
C ALA A 68 4.48 -3.73 2.49
N ILE A 69 5.49 -3.20 1.79
CA ILE A 69 5.33 -2.64 0.44
C ILE A 69 4.83 -3.71 -0.53
N ASP A 70 5.47 -4.88 -0.56
CA ASP A 70 5.11 -5.97 -1.48
C ASP A 70 3.65 -6.39 -1.27
N GLN A 71 3.22 -6.51 0.00
CA GLN A 71 1.82 -6.83 0.34
C GLN A 71 0.87 -5.71 -0.08
N ILE A 72 1.23 -4.44 0.11
CA ILE A 72 0.41 -3.31 -0.35
C ILE A 72 0.28 -3.32 -1.87
N GLU A 73 1.33 -3.62 -2.62
CA GLU A 73 1.25 -3.67 -4.08
C GLU A 73 0.37 -4.83 -4.58
N GLU A 74 0.52 -6.02 -3.98
CA GLU A 74 -0.32 -7.18 -4.28
C GLU A 74 -1.81 -6.92 -3.97
N GLN A 75 -2.09 -6.30 -2.82
CA GLN A 75 -3.44 -5.90 -2.45
C GLN A 75 -4.00 -4.83 -3.38
N ALA A 76 -3.21 -3.78 -3.69
CA ALA A 76 -3.66 -2.71 -4.56
C ALA A 76 -3.96 -3.18 -5.98
N ASP A 77 -3.15 -4.08 -6.54
CA ASP A 77 -3.40 -4.67 -7.86
C ASP A 77 -4.69 -5.50 -7.88
N SER A 78 -4.93 -6.30 -6.82
CA SER A 78 -6.15 -7.11 -6.71
C SER A 78 -7.41 -6.26 -6.57
N ILE A 79 -7.36 -5.21 -5.74
CA ILE A 79 -8.43 -4.21 -5.60
C ILE A 79 -8.68 -3.51 -6.93
N TRP A 80 -7.62 -3.08 -7.60
CA TRP A 80 -7.74 -2.36 -8.87
C TRP A 80 -8.42 -3.22 -9.93
N LYS A 81 -8.02 -4.49 -10.07
CA LYS A 81 -8.66 -5.44 -11.00
C LYS A 81 -10.12 -5.66 -10.68
N TYR A 82 -10.45 -5.91 -9.41
CA TYR A 82 -11.83 -6.10 -8.98
C TYR A 82 -12.73 -4.91 -9.38
N ALA A 83 -12.24 -3.69 -9.18
CA ALA A 83 -13.00 -2.47 -9.45
C ALA A 83 -12.97 -2.01 -10.92
N ASN A 84 -11.94 -2.36 -11.71
CA ASN A 84 -11.68 -1.75 -13.03
C ASN A 84 -11.48 -2.74 -14.18
N GLU A 85 -11.15 -4.00 -13.94
CA GLU A 85 -10.96 -4.99 -15.00
C GLU A 85 -12.33 -5.44 -15.54
N ILE A 86 -12.54 -5.24 -16.84
CA ILE A 86 -13.80 -5.56 -17.50
C ILE A 86 -13.80 -7.03 -17.92
N GLY A 87 -14.78 -7.79 -17.42
CA GLY A 87 -15.01 -9.17 -17.80
C GLY A 87 -15.59 -9.36 -19.20
N GLU A 88 -15.76 -10.61 -19.62
CA GLU A 88 -16.35 -10.93 -20.93
C GLU A 88 -17.81 -10.46 -21.08
N ASP A 89 -18.50 -10.28 -19.96
CA ASP A 89 -19.87 -9.74 -19.86
C ASP A 89 -19.93 -8.21 -20.00
N GLY A 90 -18.78 -7.54 -20.05
CA GLY A 90 -18.68 -6.10 -20.17
C GLY A 90 -18.87 -5.34 -18.85
N GLN A 91 -18.84 -6.04 -17.71
CA GLN A 91 -18.94 -5.47 -16.36
C GLN A 91 -17.69 -5.78 -15.54
N THR A 92 -17.42 -5.03 -14.48
CA THR A 92 -16.37 -5.36 -13.51
C THR A 92 -16.88 -6.34 -12.46
N ASP A 93 -15.98 -6.98 -11.72
CA ASP A 93 -16.35 -7.88 -10.62
C ASP A 93 -17.14 -7.14 -9.52
N GLU A 94 -16.78 -5.87 -9.29
CA GLU A 94 -17.51 -4.97 -8.38
C GLU A 94 -18.93 -4.69 -8.86
N GLU A 95 -19.13 -4.37 -10.15
CA GLU A 95 -20.45 -4.15 -10.73
C GLU A 95 -21.32 -5.43 -10.71
N ASN A 96 -20.68 -6.58 -10.86
CA ASN A 96 -21.29 -7.90 -10.73
C ASN A 96 -21.63 -8.27 -9.27
N GLY A 97 -21.16 -7.49 -8.29
CA GLY A 97 -21.37 -7.75 -6.87
C GLY A 97 -20.73 -9.06 -6.41
N LEU A 98 -19.63 -9.45 -7.03
CA LEU A 98 -18.84 -10.60 -6.58
C LEU A 98 -18.18 -10.26 -5.23
N ASP A 99 -17.98 -11.28 -4.40
CA ASP A 99 -17.23 -11.08 -3.16
C ASP A 99 -15.79 -10.64 -3.49
N PHE A 100 -15.33 -9.58 -2.84
CA PHE A 100 -13.95 -9.15 -2.94
C PHE A 100 -13.02 -10.32 -2.59
N PRO A 101 -11.99 -10.63 -3.41
CA PRO A 101 -11.04 -11.67 -3.06
C PRO A 101 -10.40 -11.34 -1.71
N THR A 102 -10.76 -12.12 -0.68
CA THR A 102 -10.08 -12.03 0.62
C THR A 102 -8.63 -12.47 0.42
N LEU A 103 -7.71 -11.52 0.47
CA LEU A 103 -6.27 -11.72 0.36
C LEU A 103 -5.69 -12.39 1.62
#